data_AF-A0A8T7EJP6-F1
#
_entry.id   AF-A0A8T7EJP6-F1
#
_cell.length_a   1.000
_cell.length_b   1.000
_cell.length_c   1.000
_cell.angle_alpha   90.00
_cell.angle_beta   90.00
_cell.angle_gamma   90.00
#
_symmetry.space_group_name_H-M   'P 1'
#
loop_
_entity.id
_entity.type
_entity.pdbx_description
1 polymer ?
#
loop_
_entity_poly.entity_id
_entity_poly.type
_entity_poly.pdbx_seq_one_letter_code
_entity_poly.pdbx_strand_id
1 'polypeptide(L)'
;MPTLNLVAEAPDGSFAALVGLTIDTESGRAIIEPVCTHPDHRRHGLAHTLIQEGMRRVQALGAVDITVETGGLEAANKLYDDFGFSGVYRGVAWRKTFE
;
A
#
# COMPACT_ATOMS: atom_id res chain seq x y z
N MET A 1 -10.92 -1.16 13.45
CA MET A 1 -10.21 -1.37 12.17
C MET A 1 -8.88 -2.06 12.47
N PRO A 2 -8.75 -3.37 12.22
CA PRO A 2 -7.46 -4.05 12.30
C PRO A 2 -6.44 -3.43 11.33
N THR A 3 -5.19 -3.34 11.77
CA THR A 3 -4.06 -2.90 10.94
C THR A 3 -3.04 -4.04 10.83
N LEU A 4 -2.59 -4.28 9.61
CA LEU A 4 -1.57 -5.25 9.26
C LEU A 4 -0.33 -4.49 8.78
N ASN A 5 0.81 -4.70 9.43
CA ASN A 5 2.10 -4.19 8.98
C ASN A 5 2.97 -5.37 8.57
N LEU A 6 3.34 -5.43 7.30
CA LEU A 6 4.24 -6.44 6.76
C LEU A 6 5.60 -5.81 6.49
N VAL A 7 6.66 -6.50 6.89
CA VAL A 7 8.05 -6.07 6.70
C VAL A 7 8.81 -7.15 5.96
N ALA A 8 9.63 -6.74 4.98
CA ALA A 8 10.66 -7.59 4.41
C ALA A 8 11.99 -7.29 5.13
N GLU A 9 12.55 -8.29 5.76
CA GLU A 9 13.87 -8.23 6.38
C GLU A 9 14.93 -8.67 5.36
N ALA A 10 16.03 -7.92 5.25
CA ALA A 10 17.18 -8.28 4.44
C ALA A 10 18.05 -9.32 5.18
N PRO A 11 18.96 -10.03 4.49
CA PRO A 11 19.83 -11.03 5.11
C PRO A 11 20.72 -10.50 6.25
N ASP A 12 20.97 -9.19 6.29
CA ASP A 12 21.74 -8.52 7.34
C ASP A 12 20.88 -8.08 8.54
N GLY A 13 19.58 -8.40 8.54
CA GLY A 13 18.62 -8.05 9.57
C GLY A 13 18.01 -6.66 9.43
N SER A 14 18.40 -5.88 8.41
CA SER A 14 17.83 -4.56 8.18
C SER A 14 16.42 -4.66 7.56
N PHE A 15 15.58 -3.65 7.81
CA PHE A 15 14.24 -3.59 7.21
C PHE A 15 14.32 -3.01 5.80
N ALA A 16 14.07 -3.85 4.81
CA ALA A 16 14.22 -3.53 3.40
C ALA A 16 12.96 -2.92 2.77
N ALA A 17 11.77 -3.34 3.22
CA ALA A 17 10.49 -2.81 2.76
C ALA A 17 9.40 -2.94 3.82
N LEU A 18 8.40 -2.06 3.77
CA LEU A 18 7.20 -2.13 4.60
C LEU A 18 5.96 -1.84 3.76
N VAL A 19 4.89 -2.60 4.03
CA VAL A 19 3.54 -2.39 3.50
C VAL A 19 2.55 -2.47 4.65
N GLY A 20 1.85 -1.36 4.88
CA GLY A 20 0.72 -1.29 5.79
C GLY A 20 -0.60 -1.52 5.06
N LEU A 21 -1.53 -2.20 5.73
CA LEU A 21 -2.92 -2.34 5.29
C LEU A 21 -3.84 -2.13 6.49
N THR A 22 -4.89 -1.35 6.30
CA THR A 22 -5.95 -1.18 7.31
C THR A 22 -7.28 -1.63 6.72
N ILE A 23 -8.07 -2.38 7.49
CA ILE A 23 -9.40 -2.84 7.08
C ILE A 23 -10.47 -2.36 8.07
N ASP A 24 -11.56 -1.84 7.52
CA ASP A 24 -12.83 -1.76 8.24
C ASP A 24 -13.62 -3.06 8.02
N THR A 25 -13.71 -3.87 9.07
CA THR A 25 -14.37 -5.17 9.01
C THR A 25 -15.89 -5.07 8.96
N GLU A 26 -16.50 -3.93 9.31
CA GLU A 26 -17.96 -3.75 9.13
C GLU A 26 -18.33 -3.51 7.67
N SER A 27 -17.61 -2.62 6.98
CA SER A 27 -17.87 -2.32 5.57
C SER A 27 -17.12 -3.22 4.58
N GLY A 28 -16.11 -3.96 5.03
CA GLY A 28 -15.22 -4.76 4.20
C GLY A 28 -14.27 -3.91 3.34
N ARG A 29 -14.11 -2.61 3.64
CA ARG A 29 -13.21 -1.71 2.89
C ARG A 29 -11.81 -1.76 3.47
N ALA A 30 -10.82 -1.98 2.61
CA ALA A 30 -9.41 -1.91 2.97
C ALA A 30 -8.68 -0.76 2.27
N ILE A 31 -7.58 -0.33 2.87
CA ILE A 31 -6.64 0.63 2.29
C ILE A 31 -5.21 0.10 2.42
N ILE A 32 -4.39 0.31 1.38
CA ILE A 32 -2.95 0.07 1.42
C ILE A 32 -2.25 1.37 1.77
N GLU A 33 -1.72 1.47 2.98
CA GLU A 33 -0.87 2.57 3.42
C GLU A 33 -0.14 2.25 4.74
N PRO A 34 1.11 2.71 4.93
CA PRO A 34 2.02 3.25 3.91
C PRO A 34 2.73 2.14 3.12
N VAL A 35 3.35 2.50 2.00
CA VAL A 35 4.25 1.61 1.23
C VAL A 35 5.63 2.25 1.11
N CYS A 36 6.67 1.53 1.51
CA CYS A 36 8.04 1.99 1.33
C CYS A 36 9.00 0.84 1.02
N THR A 37 10.08 1.17 0.32
CA THR A 37 11.22 0.29 0.08
C THR A 37 12.48 1.12 0.23
N HIS A 38 13.39 0.66 1.09
CA HIS A 38 14.68 1.30 1.32
C HIS A 38 15.42 1.45 -0.01
N PRO A 39 16.08 2.60 -0.29
CA PRO A 39 16.72 2.87 -1.58
C PRO A 39 17.62 1.74 -2.10
N ASP A 40 18.43 1.17 -1.22
CA ASP A 40 19.39 0.09 -1.55
C ASP A 40 18.73 -1.26 -1.82
N HIS A 41 17.44 -1.40 -1.53
CA HIS A 41 16.67 -2.64 -1.70
C HIS A 41 15.55 -2.50 -2.75
N ARG A 42 15.56 -1.42 -3.54
CA ARG A 42 14.59 -1.22 -4.63
C ARG A 42 14.84 -2.20 -5.78
N ARG A 43 13.82 -2.42 -6.61
CA ARG A 43 13.87 -3.28 -7.82
C ARG A 43 14.08 -4.78 -7.55
N HIS A 44 13.95 -5.23 -6.30
CA HIS A 44 13.97 -6.64 -5.91
C HIS A 44 12.57 -7.26 -5.71
N GLY A 45 11.50 -6.54 -6.07
CA GLY A 45 10.12 -7.03 -5.95
C GLY A 45 9.57 -7.06 -4.51
N LEU A 46 10.29 -6.55 -3.51
CA LEU A 46 9.92 -6.65 -2.10
C LEU A 46 8.53 -6.08 -1.79
N ALA A 47 8.27 -4.82 -2.13
CA ALA A 47 6.95 -4.21 -1.92
C ALA A 47 5.84 -4.97 -2.66
N HIS A 48 6.13 -5.48 -3.87
CA HIS A 48 5.16 -6.25 -4.65
C HIS A 48 4.75 -7.54 -3.90
N THR A 49 5.72 -8.30 -3.38
CA THR A 49 5.45 -9.50 -2.58
C THR A 49 4.66 -9.19 -1.32
N LEU A 50 5.02 -8.12 -0.61
CA LEU A 50 4.32 -7.71 0.61
C LEU A 50 2.87 -7.26 0.32
N ILE A 51 2.63 -6.55 -0.79
CA ILE A 51 1.27 -6.19 -1.23
C ILE A 51 0.43 -7.44 -1.49
N GLN A 52 0.96 -8.44 -2.21
CA GLN A 52 0.23 -9.69 -2.48
C GLN A 52 -0.17 -10.41 -1.20
N GLU A 53 0.77 -10.57 -0.27
CA GLU A 53 0.49 -11.22 1.01
C GLU A 53 -0.47 -10.40 1.88
N GLY A 54 -0.34 -9.07 1.85
CA GLY A 54 -1.26 -8.14 2.51
C GLY A 54 -2.69 -8.29 2.00
N MET A 55 -2.89 -8.23 0.67
CA MET A 55 -4.18 -8.41 0.02
C MET A 55 -4.83 -9.74 0.39
N ARG A 56 -4.04 -10.84 0.37
CA ARG A 56 -4.52 -12.16 0.78
C ARG A 56 -5.02 -12.20 2.23
N ARG A 57 -4.30 -11.53 3.15
CA ARG A 57 -4.67 -11.48 4.57
C ARG A 57 -5.91 -10.61 4.82
N VAL A 58 -6.02 -9.43 4.22
CA VAL A 58 -7.22 -8.60 4.39
C VAL A 58 -8.44 -9.22 3.73
N GLN A 59 -8.27 -9.95 2.62
CA GLN A 59 -9.35 -10.77 2.04
C GLN A 59 -9.85 -11.83 3.04
N ALA A 60 -8.95 -12.52 3.73
CA ALA A 60 -9.32 -13.49 4.78
C ALA A 60 -10.03 -12.84 5.99
N LEU A 61 -9.87 -11.53 6.18
CA LEU A 61 -10.57 -10.74 7.20
C LEU A 61 -11.91 -10.15 6.70
N GLY A 62 -12.33 -10.48 5.47
CA GLY A 62 -13.60 -10.04 4.90
C GLY A 62 -13.51 -8.79 4.03
N ALA A 63 -12.33 -8.42 3.54
CA ALA A 63 -12.23 -7.32 2.57
C ALA A 63 -12.97 -7.68 1.27
N VAL A 64 -13.84 -6.77 0.83
CA VAL A 64 -14.59 -6.85 -0.43
C VAL A 64 -14.09 -5.84 -1.46
N ASP A 65 -13.39 -4.80 -1.00
CA ASP A 65 -12.79 -3.75 -1.82
C ASP A 65 -11.49 -3.25 -1.16
N ILE A 66 -10.53 -2.81 -1.97
CA ILE A 66 -9.27 -2.26 -1.50
C ILE A 66 -8.85 -1.07 -2.34
N THR A 67 -8.42 0.00 -1.66
CA THR A 67 -8.02 1.26 -2.30
C THR A 67 -6.61 1.68 -1.91
N VAL A 68 -6.03 2.59 -2.71
CA VAL A 68 -4.74 3.21 -2.43
C VAL A 68 -4.71 4.62 -3.03
N GLU A 69 -4.14 5.58 -2.30
CA GLU A 69 -3.88 6.92 -2.81
C GLU A 69 -2.39 7.08 -3.14
N THR A 70 -2.08 7.48 -4.38
CA THR A 70 -0.71 7.60 -4.88
C THR A 70 -0.22 9.05 -4.97
N GLY A 71 -1.04 10.02 -4.57
CA GLY A 71 -0.77 11.45 -4.79
C GLY A 71 -0.69 11.85 -6.28
N GLY A 72 -1.18 11.00 -7.18
CA GLY A 72 -1.09 11.23 -8.63
C GLY A 72 0.30 10.95 -9.22
N LEU A 73 1.19 10.27 -8.48
CA LEU A 73 2.52 9.92 -8.96
C LEU A 73 2.46 8.74 -9.94
N GLU A 74 2.80 8.97 -11.21
CA GLU A 74 2.80 7.94 -12.26
C GLU A 74 3.67 6.73 -11.89
N ALA A 75 4.85 6.97 -11.30
CA ALA A 75 5.74 5.90 -10.86
C ALA A 75 5.13 5.03 -9.75
N ALA A 76 4.30 5.61 -8.88
CA ALA A 76 3.58 4.85 -7.85
C ALA A 76 2.40 4.08 -8.45
N ASN A 77 1.64 4.68 -9.38
CA ASN A 77 0.56 3.99 -10.09
C ASN A 77 1.06 2.72 -10.78
N LYS A 78 2.24 2.77 -11.40
CA LYS A 78 2.84 1.62 -12.10
C LYS A 78 3.05 0.39 -11.19
N LEU A 79 3.27 0.58 -9.89
CA LEU A 79 3.34 -0.55 -8.95
C LEU A 79 1.99 -1.26 -8.80
N TYR A 80 0.89 -0.52 -8.87
CA TYR A 80 -0.46 -1.03 -8.65
C TYR A 80 -1.12 -1.55 -9.93
N ASP A 81 -0.67 -1.11 -11.11
CA ASP A 81 -1.11 -1.63 -12.41
C ASP A 81 -0.93 -3.16 -12.51
N ASP A 82 0.19 -3.69 -12.00
CA ASP A 82 0.50 -5.13 -12.00
C ASP A 82 -0.47 -5.96 -11.14
N PHE A 83 -1.20 -5.31 -10.23
CA PHE A 83 -2.24 -5.93 -9.39
C PHE A 83 -3.66 -5.74 -9.94
N GLY A 84 -3.83 -5.07 -11.08
CA GLY A 84 -5.13 -4.80 -11.67
C GLY A 84 -5.92 -3.66 -11.02
N PHE A 85 -5.25 -2.80 -10.23
CA PHE A 85 -5.88 -1.57 -9.76
C PHE A 85 -6.20 -0.66 -10.96
N SER A 86 -7.27 0.11 -10.82
CA SER A 86 -7.64 1.12 -11.81
C SER A 86 -7.94 2.45 -11.12
N GLY A 87 -7.72 3.56 -11.83
CA GLY A 87 -8.03 4.89 -11.31
C GLY A 87 -9.53 5.08 -11.15
N VAL A 88 -10.01 5.12 -9.91
CA VAL A 88 -11.44 5.27 -9.58
C VAL A 88 -11.86 6.72 -9.28
N TYR A 89 -10.96 7.54 -8.74
CA TYR A 89 -11.18 8.96 -8.51
C TYR A 89 -9.85 9.74 -8.46
N ARG A 90 -9.93 11.07 -8.57
CA ARG A 90 -8.80 11.98 -8.38
C ARG A 90 -9.12 12.99 -7.27
N GLY A 91 -8.35 12.94 -6.19
CA GLY A 91 -8.39 13.95 -5.13
C GLY A 91 -7.56 15.18 -5.50
N VAL A 92 -7.98 16.35 -5.02
CA VAL A 92 -7.19 17.59 -5.10
C VAL A 92 -7.08 18.16 -3.70
N ALA A 93 -5.87 18.23 -3.17
CA ALA A 93 -5.59 18.82 -1.87
C ALA A 93 -5.40 20.33 -2.01
N TRP A 94 -6.12 21.11 -1.20
CA TRP A 94 -6.00 22.57 -1.13
C TRP A 94 -5.35 22.96 0.19
N ARG A 95 -4.44 23.93 0.15
CA ARG A 95 -3.84 24.51 1.36
C ARG A 95 -4.03 26.02 1.34
N LYS A 96 -4.68 26.56 2.37
CA LYS A 96 -4.71 28.01 2.62
C LYS A 96 -3.45 28.41 3.36
N THR A 97 -2.72 29.38 2.84
CA THR A 97 -1.57 30.01 3.52
C THR A 97 -2.04 31.32 4.16
N PHE A 98 -1.51 31.60 5.35
CA PHE A 98 -1.68 32.87 6.02
C PHE A 98 -0.32 33.58 6.02
N GLU A 99 -0.33 34.91 5.82
CA GLU A 99 0.84 35.78 6.02
C GLU A 99 1.03 36.12 7.49
#